data_AF-A0A9P5YPL4-F1
#
_entry.id   AF-A0A9P5YPL4-F1
#
_cell.length_a   1.000
_cell.length_b   1.000
_cell.length_c   1.000
_cell.angle_alpha   90.00
_cell.angle_beta   90.00
_cell.angle_gamma   90.00
#
_symmetry.space_group_name_H-M   'P 1'
#
loop_
_entity.id
_entity.type
_entity.pdbx_description
1 polymer ?
#
loop_
_entity_poly.entity_id
_entity_poly.type
_entity_poly.pdbx_seq_one_letter_code
_entity_poly.pdbx_strand_id
1 'polypeptide(L)'
;TASISLECTFCGLKGHIQETCHCFLKSQKLAQENVQNTQNERSKHRQGQKANKAEESKEPSPEFAGHASALSTIDPTTLQSDADFDWLADTGATSHMTSHRSWIRNYTLHCIPIRLADHTIVYSAGIRTVVINPVIGGKDLRAVELSRVLHVPQL
;
A
#
# COMPACT_ATOMS: atom_id res chain seq x y z
N THR A 1 -32.66 16.64 -6.09
CA THR A 1 -32.24 15.22 -6.08
C THR A 1 -30.73 15.18 -6.03
N ALA A 2 -30.15 14.95 -4.85
CA ALA A 2 -28.71 14.88 -4.69
C ALA A 2 -28.21 13.59 -5.34
N SER A 3 -27.47 13.71 -6.45
CA SER A 3 -26.82 12.59 -7.11
C SER A 3 -25.66 12.15 -6.22
N ILE A 4 -25.85 11.11 -5.42
CA ILE A 4 -24.78 10.50 -4.62
C ILE A 4 -23.75 9.96 -5.61
N SER A 5 -22.68 10.72 -5.78
CA SER A 5 -21.52 10.33 -6.56
C SER A 5 -20.87 9.13 -5.87
N LEU A 6 -21.19 7.91 -6.31
CA LEU A 6 -20.54 6.68 -5.84
C LEU A 6 -19.09 6.68 -6.33
N GLU A 7 -18.21 7.26 -5.53
CA GLU A 7 -16.76 7.17 -5.67
C GLU A 7 -16.26 5.88 -5.03
N CYS A 8 -15.47 5.12 -5.77
CA CYS A 8 -14.83 3.93 -5.25
C CYS A 8 -13.72 4.32 -4.28
N THR A 9 -13.84 3.90 -3.02
CA THR A 9 -12.85 4.15 -1.95
C THR A 9 -11.48 3.51 -2.23
N PHE A 10 -11.42 2.47 -3.07
CA PHE A 10 -10.17 1.79 -3.40
C PHE A 10 -9.40 2.45 -4.56
N CYS A 11 -10.07 2.72 -5.68
CA CYS A 11 -9.40 3.21 -6.89
C CYS A 11 -9.60 4.72 -7.14
N GLY A 12 -10.54 5.36 -6.42
CA GLY A 12 -10.89 6.78 -6.55
C GLY A 12 -11.70 7.12 -7.80
N LEU A 13 -12.19 6.13 -8.56
CA LEU A 13 -13.01 6.36 -9.76
C LEU A 13 -14.49 6.41 -9.39
N LYS A 14 -15.23 7.29 -10.08
CA LYS A 14 -16.69 7.39 -10.00
C LYS A 14 -17.38 6.25 -10.76
N GLY A 15 -18.59 5.92 -10.33
CA GLY A 15 -19.49 4.99 -11.04
C GLY A 15 -19.46 3.56 -10.53
N HIS A 16 -18.74 3.28 -9.44
CA HIS A 16 -18.76 1.99 -8.76
C HIS A 16 -18.29 2.13 -7.30
N ILE A 17 -18.61 1.13 -6.47
CA ILE A 17 -18.12 1.01 -5.08
C ILE A 17 -16.99 -0.01 -4.98
N GLN A 18 -16.26 -0.04 -3.87
CA GLN A 18 -15.11 -0.94 -3.67
C GLN A 18 -15.44 -2.42 -3.92
N GLU A 19 -16.61 -2.90 -3.47
CA GLU A 19 -17.04 -4.29 -3.67
C GLU A 19 -17.14 -4.67 -5.15
N THR A 20 -17.53 -3.70 -5.99
CA THR A 20 -17.66 -3.84 -7.44
C THR A 20 -16.41 -3.40 -8.20
N CYS A 21 -15.36 -2.97 -7.49
CA CYS A 21 -14.15 -2.48 -8.09
C CYS A 21 -13.31 -3.62 -8.65
N HIS A 22 -13.18 -3.69 -9.98
CA HIS A 22 -12.36 -4.70 -10.62
C HIS A 22 -10.88 -4.62 -10.21
N CYS A 23 -10.39 -3.42 -9.84
CA CYS A 23 -9.04 -3.27 -9.29
C CYS A 23 -8.91 -3.94 -7.91
N PHE A 24 -9.89 -3.71 -7.03
CA PHE A 24 -9.94 -4.27 -5.68
C PHE A 24 -10.06 -5.81 -5.72
N LEU A 25 -10.98 -6.33 -6.54
CA LEU A 25 -11.17 -7.77 -6.69
C LEU A 25 -9.92 -8.47 -7.21
N LYS A 26 -9.24 -7.86 -8.20
CA LYS A 26 -7.98 -8.39 -8.72
C LYS A 26 -6.88 -8.38 -7.65
N SER A 27 -6.74 -7.29 -6.88
CA SER A 27 -5.76 -7.23 -5.79
C SER A 27 -6.07 -8.24 -4.68
N GLN A 28 -7.35 -8.42 -4.33
CA GLN A 28 -7.79 -9.37 -3.31
C GLN A 28 -7.45 -10.80 -3.73
N LYS A 29 -7.73 -11.18 -4.99
CA LYS A 29 -7.42 -12.52 -5.50
C LYS A 29 -5.91 -12.79 -5.49
N LEU A 30 -5.09 -11.84 -5.98
CA LEU A 30 -3.63 -11.98 -5.96
C LEU A 30 -3.09 -12.08 -4.52
N ALA A 31 -3.66 -11.31 -3.58
CA ALA A 31 -3.30 -11.41 -2.17
C ALA A 31 -3.60 -12.80 -1.60
N GLN A 32 -4.78 -13.35 -1.87
CA GLN A 32 -5.18 -14.70 -1.44
C GLN A 32 -4.27 -15.79 -2.04
N GLU A 33 -3.99 -15.73 -3.33
CA GLU A 33 -3.10 -16.67 -4.03
C GLU A 33 -1.68 -16.65 -3.44
N ASN A 34 -1.15 -15.47 -3.13
CA ASN A 34 0.17 -15.33 -2.51
C ASN A 34 0.24 -15.90 -1.08
N VAL A 35 -0.82 -15.73 -0.28
CA VAL A 35 -0.91 -16.34 1.05
C VAL A 35 -0.95 -17.86 0.94
N GLN A 36 -1.70 -18.41 -0.01
CA GLN A 36 -1.81 -19.85 -0.19
C GLN A 36 -0.50 -20.47 -0.69
N ASN A 37 0.20 -19.79 -1.60
CA ASN A 37 1.52 -20.21 -2.08
C ASN A 37 2.57 -20.18 -0.96
N THR A 38 2.60 -19.14 -0.13
CA THR A 38 3.54 -19.07 1.01
C THR A 38 3.27 -20.13 2.08
N GLN A 39 2.01 -20.50 2.33
CA GLN A 39 1.66 -21.61 3.21
C GLN A 39 2.10 -22.97 2.64
N ASN A 40 1.93 -23.19 1.34
CA ASN A 40 2.37 -24.41 0.67
C ASN A 40 3.91 -24.56 0.68
N GLU A 41 4.66 -23.48 0.48
CA GLU A 41 6.13 -23.49 0.53
C GLU A 41 6.66 -23.72 1.95
N ARG A 42 6.04 -23.13 2.98
CA ARG A 42 6.36 -23.42 4.40
C ARG A 42 6.09 -24.89 4.77
N SER A 43 5.10 -25.51 4.16
CA SER A 43 4.74 -26.92 4.38
C SER A 43 5.78 -27.88 3.77
N LYS A 44 6.35 -27.54 2.60
CA LYS A 44 7.46 -28.29 1.99
C LYS A 44 8.78 -28.15 2.74
N HIS A 45 9.05 -26.98 3.33
CA HIS A 45 10.31 -26.72 4.04
C HIS A 45 10.47 -27.51 5.36
N ARG A 46 9.38 -28.05 5.93
CA ARG A 46 9.44 -28.94 7.10
C ARG A 46 9.91 -30.37 6.79
N GLN A 47 10.05 -30.77 5.52
CA GLN A 47 10.39 -32.15 5.14
C GLN A 47 11.70 -32.34 4.34
N GLY A 48 12.53 -31.30 4.16
CA GLY A 48 13.78 -31.47 3.40
C GLY A 48 14.84 -30.44 3.69
N GLN A 49 15.66 -30.67 4.72
CA GLN A 49 17.00 -30.08 4.77
C GLN A 49 17.87 -30.74 3.69
N LYS A 50 18.02 -30.11 2.52
CA LYS A 50 19.27 -30.10 1.75
C LYS A 50 19.37 -28.79 0.98
N ALA A 51 20.45 -28.06 1.25
CA ALA A 51 20.85 -26.88 0.53
C ALA A 51 21.06 -27.20 -0.96
N ASN A 52 20.52 -26.36 -1.86
CA ASN A 52 21.30 -25.71 -2.93
C ASN A 52 20.43 -24.86 -3.86
N LYS A 53 21.08 -23.78 -4.33
CA LYS A 53 20.88 -23.03 -5.57
C LYS A 53 19.66 -22.10 -5.64
N ALA A 54 19.97 -20.80 -5.52
CA ALA A 54 19.07 -19.71 -5.87
C ALA A 54 18.69 -19.82 -7.35
N GLU A 55 17.42 -20.14 -7.60
CA GLU A 55 16.75 -19.73 -8.82
C GLU A 55 16.10 -18.38 -8.53
N GLU A 56 16.55 -17.38 -9.29
CA GLU A 56 16.00 -16.03 -9.31
C GLU A 56 14.60 -16.11 -9.94
N SER A 57 13.62 -16.53 -9.16
CA SER A 57 12.22 -16.31 -9.47
C SER A 57 11.97 -14.81 -9.31
N LYS A 58 11.49 -14.19 -10.39
CA LYS A 58 11.11 -12.78 -10.48
C LYS A 58 9.81 -12.52 -9.72
N GLU A 59 9.69 -13.08 -8.52
CA GLU A 59 8.60 -12.81 -7.58
C GLU A 59 8.93 -11.51 -6.84
N PRO A 60 7.96 -10.59 -6.66
CA PRO A 60 8.22 -9.36 -5.91
C PRO A 60 8.58 -9.73 -4.47
N SER A 61 9.82 -9.44 -4.07
CA SER A 61 10.26 -9.58 -2.70
C SER A 61 9.35 -8.75 -1.79
N PRO A 62 8.89 -9.30 -0.65
CA PRO A 62 8.04 -8.56 0.28
C PRO A 62 8.77 -7.34 0.84
N GLU A 63 8.08 -6.21 0.88
CA GLU A 63 8.54 -5.00 1.56
C GLU A 63 8.33 -5.14 3.07
N PHE A 64 9.11 -4.40 3.88
CA PHE A 64 8.99 -4.42 5.33
C PHE A 64 8.82 -3.00 5.89
N ALA A 65 7.71 -2.79 6.61
CA ALA A 65 7.34 -1.51 7.22
C ALA A 65 7.38 -1.64 8.74
N GLY A 66 8.59 -1.67 9.31
CA GLY A 66 8.85 -2.02 10.71
C GLY A 66 8.29 -1.09 11.78
N HIS A 67 7.70 0.05 11.41
CA HIS A 67 7.04 0.99 12.33
C HIS A 67 5.58 1.26 11.97
N ALA A 68 5.06 0.66 10.89
CA ALA A 68 3.71 0.90 10.42
C ALA A 68 2.71 -0.08 11.08
N SER A 69 1.51 0.42 11.33
CA SER A 69 0.37 -0.36 11.85
C SER A 69 -0.81 -0.23 10.89
N ALA A 70 -1.69 -1.24 10.85
CA ALA A 70 -2.88 -1.20 10.00
C ALA A 70 -4.09 -0.61 10.74
N LEU A 71 -4.91 0.17 10.02
CA LEU A 71 -6.21 0.62 10.51
C LEU A 71 -7.18 -0.58 10.56
N SER A 72 -7.63 -0.93 11.76
CA SER A 72 -8.47 -2.12 11.99
C SER A 72 -9.95 -1.92 11.63
N THR A 73 -10.41 -0.67 11.46
CA THR A 73 -11.81 -0.36 11.11
C THR A 73 -11.85 0.90 10.23
N ILE A 74 -12.35 0.76 8.99
CA ILE A 74 -12.67 1.90 8.12
C ILE A 74 -14.01 2.46 8.60
N ASP A 75 -13.99 3.27 9.67
CA ASP A 75 -15.10 4.20 9.92
C ASP A 75 -14.70 5.54 9.29
N PRO A 76 -15.27 5.93 8.14
CA PRO A 76 -14.89 7.15 7.43
C PRO A 76 -15.20 8.44 8.22
N THR A 77 -15.86 8.33 9.38
CA THR A 77 -16.40 9.45 10.12
C THR A 77 -15.71 9.78 11.45
N THR A 78 -14.82 8.94 11.98
CA THR A 78 -14.43 9.12 13.40
C THR A 78 -13.06 9.71 13.70
N LEU A 79 -12.05 9.71 12.81
CA LEU A 79 -10.75 10.31 13.15
C LEU A 79 -9.99 10.82 11.91
N GLN A 80 -10.47 11.90 11.28
CA GLN A 80 -9.57 12.75 10.49
C GLN A 80 -8.73 13.56 11.49
N SER A 81 -7.67 12.93 12.00
CA SER A 81 -6.61 13.63 12.73
C SER A 81 -5.96 14.64 11.78
N ASP A 82 -5.47 15.78 12.28
CA ASP A 82 -4.64 16.69 11.46
C ASP A 82 -3.43 15.95 10.82
N ALA A 83 -2.99 14.86 11.44
CA ALA A 83 -1.95 13.97 10.91
C ALA A 83 -2.31 13.30 9.56
N ASP A 84 -3.59 13.20 9.19
CA ASP A 84 -4.02 12.68 7.87
C ASP A 84 -3.69 13.65 6.72
N PHE A 85 -3.38 14.91 7.03
CA PHE A 85 -3.05 15.92 6.02
C PHE A 85 -1.55 16.15 5.89
N ASP A 86 -0.76 15.67 6.86
CA ASP A 86 0.68 15.91 6.94
C ASP A 86 1.47 14.63 6.61
N TRP A 87 2.42 14.76 5.69
CA TRP A 87 3.30 13.66 5.36
C TRP A 87 4.69 13.81 5.98
N LEU A 88 5.07 12.83 6.79
CA LEU A 88 6.44 12.66 7.26
C LEU A 88 7.25 11.88 6.22
N ALA A 89 8.20 12.58 5.57
CA ALA A 89 9.16 11.93 4.69
C ALA A 89 10.23 11.21 5.52
N ASP A 90 10.25 9.87 5.45
CA ASP A 90 11.28 9.04 6.08
C ASP A 90 12.41 8.76 5.09
N THR A 91 13.57 9.41 5.26
CA THR A 91 14.76 9.18 4.43
C THR A 91 15.43 7.81 4.69
N GLY A 92 15.08 7.14 5.79
CA GLY A 92 15.56 5.81 6.13
C GLY A 92 14.76 4.67 5.48
N ALA A 93 13.62 4.98 4.86
CA ALA A 93 12.77 3.98 4.20
C ALA A 93 13.26 3.63 2.80
N THR A 94 13.28 2.33 2.46
CA THR A 94 13.54 1.84 1.10
C THR A 94 12.45 2.29 0.12
N SER A 95 11.21 2.35 0.60
CA SER A 95 10.01 2.69 -0.15
C SER A 95 9.14 3.64 0.66
N HIS A 96 8.68 4.72 0.03
CA HIS A 96 7.72 5.64 0.63
C HIS A 96 6.31 5.09 0.49
N MET A 97 5.43 5.34 1.47
CA MET A 97 4.09 4.76 1.53
C MET A 97 3.06 5.80 1.97
N THR A 98 1.82 5.70 1.48
CA THR A 98 0.69 6.52 1.93
C THR A 98 -0.63 5.75 1.73
N SER A 99 -1.60 5.95 2.61
CA SER A 99 -2.98 5.48 2.42
C SER A 99 -3.81 6.43 1.55
N HIS A 100 -3.32 7.64 1.25
CA HIS A 100 -4.06 8.64 0.49
C HIS A 100 -3.86 8.49 -1.02
N ARG A 101 -4.79 7.79 -1.66
CA ARG A 101 -4.89 7.67 -3.13
C ARG A 101 -4.90 9.01 -3.86
N SER A 102 -5.48 10.05 -3.27
CA SER A 102 -5.61 11.38 -3.88
C SER A 102 -4.27 12.13 -3.97
N TRP A 103 -3.27 11.77 -3.17
CA TRP A 103 -1.95 12.39 -3.21
C TRP A 103 -1.09 11.88 -4.36
N ILE A 104 -1.39 10.68 -4.84
CA ILE A 104 -0.59 9.99 -5.86
C ILE A 104 -1.01 10.41 -7.26
N ARG A 105 -0.02 10.84 -8.06
CA ARG A 105 -0.16 11.21 -9.47
C ARG A 105 0.25 10.06 -10.38
N ASN A 106 -0.25 10.03 -11.61
CA ASN A 106 0.10 9.05 -12.66
C ASN A 106 -0.18 7.57 -12.30
N TYR A 107 -1.08 7.33 -11.36
CA TYR A 107 -1.32 6.06 -10.66
C TYR A 107 -1.23 4.81 -11.53
N THR A 108 -0.57 3.77 -11.04
CA THR A 108 -0.51 2.46 -11.71
C THR A 108 -0.68 1.34 -10.70
N LEU A 109 -1.43 0.32 -11.10
CA LEU A 109 -1.64 -0.87 -10.28
C LEU A 109 -0.30 -1.56 -10.01
N HIS A 110 -0.02 -1.78 -8.74
CA HIS A 110 1.21 -2.40 -8.27
C HIS A 110 0.89 -3.00 -6.91
N CYS A 111 0.80 -4.33 -6.87
CA CYS A 111 0.40 -5.09 -5.69
C CYS A 111 1.58 -5.92 -5.24
N ILE A 112 2.18 -5.52 -4.12
CA ILE A 112 3.26 -6.25 -3.46
C ILE A 112 2.90 -6.45 -1.98
N PRO A 113 3.29 -7.59 -1.39
CA PRO A 113 3.11 -7.81 0.03
C PRO A 113 4.04 -6.91 0.84
N ILE A 114 3.52 -6.35 1.92
CA ILE A 114 4.24 -5.51 2.88
C ILE A 114 4.03 -6.11 4.26
N ARG A 115 5.11 -6.54 4.90
CA ARG A 115 5.08 -7.05 6.28
C ARG A 115 5.18 -5.88 7.27
N LEU A 116 4.20 -5.76 8.15
CA LEU A 116 4.16 -4.77 9.22
C LEU A 116 4.96 -5.22 10.46
N ALA A 117 5.10 -4.31 11.42
CA ALA A 117 5.81 -4.53 12.68
C ALA A 117 5.23 -5.69 13.50
N ASP A 118 3.90 -5.85 13.47
CA ASP A 118 3.15 -6.90 14.15
C ASP A 118 3.16 -8.25 13.41
N HIS A 119 3.97 -8.37 12.34
CA HIS A 119 4.08 -9.52 11.45
C HIS A 119 2.86 -9.78 10.55
N THR A 120 1.85 -8.91 10.57
CA THR A 120 0.76 -8.97 9.59
C THR A 120 1.26 -8.56 8.21
N ILE A 121 0.53 -8.95 7.16
CA ILE A 121 0.83 -8.59 5.78
C ILE A 121 -0.31 -7.73 5.26
N VAL A 122 0.03 -6.52 4.82
CA VAL A 122 -0.84 -5.64 4.03
C VAL A 122 -0.34 -5.60 2.60
N TYR A 123 -1.14 -5.04 1.68
CA TYR A 123 -0.78 -4.98 0.27
C TYR A 123 -0.84 -3.57 -0.26
N SER A 124 0.09 -3.23 -1.14
CA SER A 124 -0.04 -2.02 -1.94
C SER A 124 -1.17 -2.21 -2.96
N ALA A 125 -1.96 -1.16 -3.19
CA ALA A 125 -2.94 -1.10 -4.26
C ALA A 125 -2.35 -0.49 -5.54
N GLY A 126 -1.24 0.24 -5.43
CA GLY A 126 -0.59 0.92 -6.54
C GLY A 126 0.71 1.57 -6.15
N ILE A 127 1.36 2.17 -7.14
CA ILE A 127 2.61 2.89 -7.00
C ILE A 127 2.59 4.09 -7.94
N ARG A 128 3.19 5.22 -7.55
CA ARG A 128 3.71 6.26 -8.45
C ARG A 128 4.41 7.39 -7.67
N THR A 129 4.02 8.64 -7.87
CA THR A 129 4.75 9.82 -7.44
C THR A 129 3.81 10.72 -6.66
N VAL A 130 4.37 11.38 -5.65
CA VAL A 130 3.67 12.35 -4.83
C VAL A 130 4.54 13.60 -4.75
N VAL A 131 3.90 14.76 -4.84
CA VAL A 131 4.58 16.05 -4.74
C VAL A 131 4.34 16.60 -3.34
N ILE A 132 5.42 16.88 -2.63
CA ILE A 132 5.41 17.48 -1.30
C ILE A 132 5.89 18.93 -1.41
N ASN A 133 5.27 19.83 -0.66
CA ASN A 133 5.76 21.20 -0.47
C ASN A 133 6.36 21.29 0.95
N PRO A 134 7.68 21.14 1.11
CA PRO A 134 8.29 21.14 2.43
C PRO A 134 8.24 22.53 3.05
N VAL A 135 7.98 22.57 4.37
CA VAL A 135 8.04 23.80 5.16
C VAL A 135 9.15 23.65 6.19
N ILE A 136 10.17 24.52 6.15
CA ILE A 136 11.28 24.51 7.13
C ILE A 136 11.35 25.88 7.80
N GLY A 137 11.21 25.89 9.13
CA GLY A 137 11.19 27.14 9.91
C GLY A 137 10.07 28.09 9.50
N GLY A 138 8.90 27.55 9.14
CA GLY A 138 7.73 28.33 8.70
C GLY A 138 7.84 28.92 7.29
N LYS A 139 8.87 28.56 6.52
CA LYS A 139 9.05 29.00 5.13
C LYS A 139 8.80 27.84 4.18
N ASP A 140 7.94 28.10 3.19
CA ASP A 140 7.74 27.20 2.06
C ASP A 140 9.05 27.07 1.27
N LEU A 141 9.41 25.83 0.96
CA LEU A 141 10.52 25.50 0.11
C LEU A 141 10.03 25.00 -1.26
N ARG A 142 10.99 24.80 -2.16
CA ARG A 142 10.72 24.23 -3.47
C ARG A 142 10.05 22.87 -3.32
N ALA A 143 8.96 22.66 -4.07
CA ALA A 143 8.28 21.39 -4.16
C ALA A 143 9.24 20.25 -4.56
N VAL A 144 9.09 19.10 -3.90
CA VAL A 144 9.88 17.89 -4.13
C VAL A 144 8.95 16.78 -4.61
N GLU A 145 9.35 16.07 -5.66
CA GLU A 145 8.63 14.90 -6.13
C GLU A 145 9.28 13.64 -5.56
N LEU A 146 8.54 12.91 -4.73
CA LEU A 146 8.91 11.57 -4.31
C LEU A 146 8.44 10.57 -5.34
N SER A 147 9.36 9.72 -5.80
CA SER A 147 9.06 8.66 -6.77
C SER A 147 8.87 7.31 -6.08
N ARG A 148 8.20 6.38 -6.77
CA ARG A 148 7.93 5.01 -6.30
C ARG A 148 7.21 4.93 -4.95
N VAL A 149 6.30 5.87 -4.69
CA VAL A 149 5.44 5.90 -3.51
C VAL A 149 4.36 4.83 -3.65
N LEU A 150 4.31 3.90 -2.69
CA LEU A 150 3.30 2.85 -2.59
C LEU A 150 2.00 3.42 -2.00
N HIS A 151 0.89 3.15 -2.68
CA HIS A 151 -0.44 3.34 -2.13
C HIS A 151 -0.82 2.12 -1.29
N VAL A 152 -1.04 2.28 0.01
CA VAL A 152 -1.40 1.20 0.92
C VAL A 152 -2.64 1.62 1.70
N PRO A 153 -3.85 1.27 1.24
CA PRO A 153 -5.11 1.75 1.82
C PRO A 153 -5.33 1.39 3.30
N GLN A 154 -4.56 0.43 3.81
CA GLN A 154 -4.69 -0.10 5.17
C GLN A 154 -3.78 0.62 6.18
N LEU A 155 -2.90 1.53 5.72
CA LEU A 155 -2.04 2.34 6.58
C LEU A 155 -2.75 3.59 7.11
#